data_AF-A0A7S0EKX3-F1
#
_entry.id   AF-A0A7S0EKX3-F1
#
_cell.length_a   1.000
_cell.length_b   1.000
_cell.length_c   1.000
_cell.angle_alpha   90.00
_cell.angle_beta   90.00
_cell.angle_gamma   90.00
#
_symmetry.space_group_name_H-M   'P 1'
#
loop_
_entity.id
_entity.type
_entity.pdbx_description
1 polymer ?
#
loop_
_entity_poly.entity_id
_entity_poly.type
_entity_poly.pdbx_seq_one_letter_code
_entity_poly.pdbx_strand_id
1 'polypeptide(L)'
;AWSCRQQLTCAPVRPGRDEVSDKLNEALRMQSMWKTNRDHKLVLELPVNLHQLPVEKQCVWIKKQHKLLARKWHPDKAKGDKNRATRKMHEVTEAKEALAQSLGC
;
A
#
# COMPACT_ATOMS: atom_id res chain seq x y z
N ALA A 1 -57.24 -23.76 -11.14
CA ALA A 1 -57.33 -22.32 -10.84
C ALA A 1 -56.06 -21.92 -10.08
N TRP A 2 -55.30 -20.97 -10.61
CA TRP A 2 -54.09 -20.46 -9.97
C TRP A 2 -54.51 -19.31 -9.03
N SER A 3 -54.16 -19.40 -7.74
CA SER A 3 -54.35 -18.28 -6.81
C SER A 3 -52.98 -17.83 -6.33
N CYS A 4 -52.48 -16.77 -6.97
CA CYS A 4 -51.36 -15.98 -6.52
C CYS A 4 -51.90 -14.97 -5.50
N ARG A 5 -51.62 -15.17 -4.20
CA ARG A 5 -52.11 -14.28 -3.13
C ARG A 5 -50.97 -13.40 -2.58
N GLN A 6 -51.09 -12.12 -2.90
CA GLN A 6 -50.61 -10.94 -2.18
C GLN A 6 -49.10 -10.68 -2.07
N GLN A 7 -48.74 -9.56 -2.71
CA GLN A 7 -47.51 -8.79 -2.62
C GLN A 7 -47.22 -8.40 -1.17
N LEU A 8 -45.94 -8.46 -0.72
CA LEU A 8 -45.24 -7.47 0.13
C LEU A 8 -43.78 -7.92 0.37
N THR A 9 -42.92 -7.42 -0.52
CA THR A 9 -41.49 -7.10 -0.41
C THR A 9 -40.54 -8.05 0.35
N CYS A 10 -39.62 -8.66 -0.39
CA CYS A 10 -38.28 -8.99 0.07
C CYS A 10 -37.55 -7.69 0.48
N ALA A 11 -37.86 -7.14 1.66
CA ALA A 11 -37.11 -6.01 2.21
C ALA A 11 -35.77 -6.56 2.74
N PRO A 12 -34.62 -6.00 2.33
CA PRO A 12 -33.35 -6.41 2.92
C PRO A 12 -33.39 -6.13 4.41
N VAL A 13 -33.13 -7.15 5.23
CA VAL A 13 -32.96 -7.02 6.68
C VAL A 13 -31.90 -5.94 6.90
N ARG A 14 -32.30 -4.81 7.51
CA ARG A 14 -31.35 -3.75 7.84
C ARG A 14 -30.47 -4.29 8.96
N PRO A 15 -29.13 -4.37 8.77
CA PRO A 15 -28.25 -4.82 9.82
C PRO A 15 -28.41 -3.94 11.05
N GLY A 16 -28.40 -4.56 12.24
CA GLY A 16 -28.42 -3.84 13.50
C GLY A 16 -27.24 -2.84 13.58
N ARG A 17 -27.38 -1.79 14.40
CA ARG A 17 -26.34 -0.75 14.56
C ARG A 17 -24.97 -1.35 14.92
N ASP A 18 -24.98 -2.42 15.71
CA ASP A 18 -23.79 -3.13 16.17
C ASP A 18 -23.15 -3.93 15.03
N GLU A 19 -23.93 -4.61 14.20
CA GLU A 19 -23.43 -5.34 13.03
C GLU A 19 -22.76 -4.42 11.99
N VAL A 20 -23.28 -3.21 11.82
CA VAL A 20 -22.66 -2.20 10.92
C VAL A 20 -21.32 -1.73 11.49
N SER A 21 -21.25 -1.51 12.80
CA SER A 21 -20.03 -1.12 13.51
C SER A 21 -18.95 -2.20 13.41
N ASP A 22 -19.32 -3.47 13.61
CA ASP A 22 -18.40 -4.60 13.52
C ASP A 22 -17.82 -4.75 12.11
N LYS A 23 -18.67 -4.64 11.08
CA LYS A 23 -18.23 -4.65 9.68
C LYS A 23 -17.30 -3.48 9.36
N LEU A 24 -17.56 -2.30 9.91
CA LEU A 24 -16.68 -1.14 9.75
C LEU A 24 -15.32 -1.38 10.41
N ASN A 25 -15.30 -1.90 11.63
CA ASN A 25 -14.07 -2.22 12.35
C ASN A 25 -13.23 -3.28 11.62
N GLU A 26 -13.86 -4.32 11.08
CA GLU A 26 -13.17 -5.34 10.29
C GLU A 26 -12.58 -4.76 8.99
N ALA A 27 -13.35 -3.93 8.28
CA ALA A 27 -12.85 -3.24 7.09
C ALA A 27 -11.67 -2.31 7.39
N LEU A 28 -11.71 -1.60 8.54
CA LEU A 28 -10.59 -0.76 8.99
C LEU A 28 -9.33 -1.61 9.32
N ARG A 29 -9.50 -2.78 9.94
CA ARG A 29 -8.40 -3.72 10.19
C ARG A 29 -7.78 -4.22 8.88
N MET A 30 -8.62 -4.67 7.95
CA MET A 30 -8.16 -5.09 6.61
C MET A 30 -7.42 -3.97 5.88
N GLN A 31 -7.95 -2.74 5.92
CA GLN A 31 -7.28 -1.58 5.33
C GLN A 31 -5.93 -1.31 5.99
N SER A 32 -5.83 -1.43 7.32
CA SER A 32 -4.56 -1.28 8.04
C SER A 32 -3.55 -2.35 7.60
N MET A 33 -3.96 -3.61 7.49
CA MET A 33 -3.09 -4.70 7.07
C MET A 33 -2.51 -4.48 5.66
N TRP A 34 -3.32 -3.98 4.72
CA TRP A 34 -2.86 -3.65 3.37
C TRP A 34 -1.94 -2.41 3.32
N LYS A 35 -2.09 -1.47 4.26
CA LYS A 35 -1.17 -0.33 4.37
C LYS A 35 0.21 -0.76 4.88
N THR A 36 0.25 -1.71 5.82
CA THR A 36 1.51 -2.16 6.43
C THR A 36 2.28 -3.16 5.55
N ASN A 37 1.59 -4.07 4.86
CA ASN A 37 2.21 -5.05 3.95
C ASN A 37 2.40 -4.48 2.54
N ARG A 38 3.01 -3.29 2.41
CA ARG A 38 3.45 -2.83 1.10
C ARG A 38 4.74 -3.57 0.75
N ASP A 39 4.80 -4.12 -0.46
CA ASP A 39 6.03 -4.69 -0.99
C ASP A 39 7.06 -3.58 -1.24
N HIS A 40 7.81 -3.21 -0.19
CA HIS A 40 8.88 -2.20 -0.23
C HIS A 40 9.92 -2.50 -1.33
N LYS A 41 10.06 -3.78 -1.70
CA LYS A 41 10.91 -4.23 -2.81
C LYS A 41 10.44 -3.70 -4.17
N LEU A 42 9.13 -3.71 -4.41
CA LEU A 42 8.53 -3.24 -5.66
C LEU A 42 8.56 -1.70 -5.75
N VAL A 43 8.38 -1.01 -4.63
CA VAL A 43 8.41 0.47 -4.58
C VAL A 43 9.76 1.04 -5.02
N LEU A 44 10.85 0.40 -4.61
CA LEU A 44 12.22 0.78 -4.96
C LEU A 44 12.70 0.18 -6.30
N GLU A 45 11.81 -0.49 -7.05
CA GLU A 45 12.12 -1.14 -8.34
C GLU A 45 13.36 -2.08 -8.21
N LEU A 46 13.47 -2.79 -7.09
CA LEU A 46 14.60 -3.66 -6.76
C LEU A 46 14.55 -4.97 -7.58
N PRO A 47 15.64 -5.41 -8.24
CA PRO A 47 15.70 -6.68 -8.93
C PRO A 47 15.56 -7.83 -7.94
N VAL A 48 14.85 -8.88 -8.37
CA VAL A 48 14.49 -10.02 -7.52
C VAL A 48 15.72 -10.64 -6.87
N ASN A 49 16.88 -10.65 -7.54
CA ASN A 49 18.11 -11.33 -7.11
C ASN A 49 18.91 -10.65 -5.98
N LEU A 50 18.41 -9.57 -5.36
CA LEU A 50 19.18 -8.83 -4.35
C LEU A 50 19.53 -9.62 -3.09
N HIS A 51 18.71 -10.60 -2.73
CA HIS A 51 18.93 -11.46 -1.57
C HIS A 51 20.17 -12.38 -1.71
N GLN A 52 20.68 -12.55 -2.94
CA GLN A 52 21.87 -13.37 -3.20
C GLN A 52 23.18 -12.60 -2.96
N LEU A 53 23.11 -11.28 -2.83
CA LEU A 53 24.27 -10.41 -2.59
C LEU A 53 24.57 -10.31 -1.09
N PRO A 54 25.82 -10.05 -0.68
CA PRO A 54 26.13 -9.73 0.70
C PRO A 54 25.42 -8.44 1.14
N VAL A 55 25.03 -8.38 2.42
CA VAL A 55 24.25 -7.29 3.01
C VAL A 55 24.81 -5.90 2.68
N GLU A 56 26.13 -5.73 2.74
CA GLU A 56 26.80 -4.47 2.38
C GLU A 56 26.46 -3.99 0.96
N LYS A 57 26.50 -4.90 -0.01
CA LYS A 57 26.18 -4.59 -1.41
C LYS A 57 24.69 -4.31 -1.59
N GLN A 58 23.83 -4.98 -0.84
CA GLN A 58 22.39 -4.70 -0.85
C GLN A 58 22.10 -3.27 -0.40
N CYS A 59 22.76 -2.82 0.67
CA CYS A 59 22.56 -1.48 1.22
C CYS A 59 23.10 -0.38 0.31
N VAL A 60 24.26 -0.61 -0.34
CA VAL A 60 24.75 0.29 -1.39
C VAL A 60 23.74 0.38 -2.54
N TRP A 61 23.12 -0.73 -2.92
CA TRP A 61 22.15 -0.78 -4.01
C TRP A 61 20.85 -0.03 -3.65
N ILE A 62 20.31 -0.24 -2.44
CA ILE A 62 19.15 0.50 -1.91
C ILE A 62 19.43 2.02 -1.90
N LYS A 63 20.60 2.43 -1.39
CA LYS A 63 21.02 3.85 -1.39
C LYS A 63 21.13 4.42 -2.81
N LYS A 64 21.63 3.63 -3.77
CA LYS A 64 21.72 4.03 -5.19
C LYS A 64 20.33 4.21 -5.81
N GLN A 65 19.41 3.26 -5.65
CA GLN A 65 18.06 3.40 -6.20
C GLN A 65 17.28 4.54 -5.58
N HIS A 66 17.37 4.71 -4.26
CA HIS A 66 16.75 5.85 -3.60
C HIS A 66 17.21 7.18 -4.23
N LYS A 67 18.52 7.34 -4.52
CA LYS A 67 19.02 8.54 -5.21
C LYS A 67 18.45 8.71 -6.63
N LEU A 68 18.30 7.62 -7.39
CA LEU A 68 17.74 7.67 -8.74
C LEU A 68 16.25 8.05 -8.72
N LEU A 69 15.47 7.38 -7.86
CA LEU A 69 14.04 7.63 -7.70
C LEU A 69 13.78 9.01 -7.08
N ALA A 70 14.59 9.46 -6.13
CA ALA A 70 14.48 10.81 -5.58
C ALA A 70 14.70 11.88 -6.66
N ARG A 71 15.65 11.69 -7.58
CA ARG A 71 15.84 12.61 -8.70
C ARG A 71 14.67 12.61 -9.68
N LYS A 72 14.01 11.46 -9.87
CA LYS A 72 12.85 11.27 -10.76
C LYS A 72 11.56 11.85 -10.18
N TRP A 73 11.34 11.64 -8.88
CA TRP A 73 10.14 12.04 -8.14
C TRP A 73 10.33 13.32 -7.32
N HIS A 74 11.41 14.07 -7.55
CA HIS A 74 11.60 15.35 -6.87
C HIS A 74 10.50 16.34 -7.29
N PRO A 75 9.80 16.99 -6.34
CA PRO A 75 8.67 17.87 -6.65
C PRO A 75 9.07 19.05 -7.54
N ASP A 76 10.33 19.50 -7.46
CA ASP A 76 10.90 20.56 -8.32
C ASP A 76 11.07 20.14 -9.79
N LYS A 77 11.43 18.87 -10.05
CA LYS A 77 11.72 18.36 -11.40
C LYS A 77 10.52 17.69 -12.08
N ALA A 78 9.44 17.48 -11.34
CA ALA A 78 8.24 16.86 -11.87
C ALA A 78 7.51 17.83 -12.82
N LYS A 79 7.49 17.50 -14.12
CA LYS A 79 6.80 18.28 -15.17
C LYS A 79 5.25 18.21 -15.10
N GLY A 80 4.69 17.73 -14.00
CA GLY A 80 3.26 17.48 -13.86
C GLY A 80 2.81 17.57 -12.40
N ASP A 81 2.00 16.61 -11.94
CA ASP A 81 1.42 16.63 -10.59
C ASP A 81 2.49 16.54 -9.49
N LYS A 82 2.78 17.70 -8.88
CA LYS A 82 3.66 17.81 -7.71
C LYS A 82 3.17 16.90 -6.57
N ASN A 83 1.86 16.80 -6.39
CA ASN A 83 1.25 15.93 -5.38
C ASN A 83 1.58 14.44 -5.60
N ARG A 84 1.62 13.99 -6.85
CA ARG A 84 2.01 12.62 -7.19
C ARG A 84 3.49 12.39 -6.92
N ALA A 85 4.33 13.36 -7.27
CA ALA A 85 5.76 13.31 -7.03
C ALA A 85 6.06 13.23 -5.52
N THR A 86 5.42 14.07 -4.70
CA THR A 86 5.55 14.04 -3.24
C THR A 86 5.10 12.70 -2.65
N ARG A 87 3.93 12.17 -3.07
CA ARG A 87 3.45 10.86 -2.61
C ARG A 87 4.47 9.75 -2.88
N LYS A 88 4.97 9.68 -4.12
CA LYS A 88 5.96 8.68 -4.50
C LYS A 88 7.30 8.86 -3.80
N MET A 89 7.73 10.10 -3.58
CA MET A 89 8.94 10.37 -2.80
C MET A 89 8.81 9.84 -1.37
N HIS A 90 7.65 10.05 -0.72
CA HIS A 90 7.38 9.52 0.61
C HIS A 90 7.41 8.00 0.61
N GLU A 91 6.75 7.34 -0.35
CA GLU A 91 6.75 5.87 -0.50
C GLU A 91 8.18 5.32 -0.66
N VAL A 92 9.02 5.98 -1.48
CA VAL A 92 10.41 5.59 -1.70
C VAL A 92 11.27 5.76 -0.44
N THR A 93 10.99 6.79 0.36
CA THR A 93 11.71 7.08 1.61
C THR A 93 11.36 6.05 2.67
N GLU A 94 10.07 5.77 2.86
CA GLU A 94 9.53 4.74 3.77
C GLU A 94 10.10 3.35 3.41
N ALA A 95 10.11 2.98 2.13
CA ALA A 95 10.68 1.72 1.67
C ALA A 95 12.18 1.59 1.95
N LYS A 96 12.95 2.67 1.80
CA LYS A 96 14.38 2.67 2.12
C LYS A 96 14.59 2.44 3.62
N GLU A 97 13.85 3.14 4.47
CA GLU A 97 13.98 3.04 5.93
C GLU A 97 13.61 1.64 6.42
N ALA A 98 12.50 1.08 5.95
CA ALA A 98 12.08 -0.28 6.29
C ALA A 98 13.12 -1.33 5.87
N LEU A 99 13.66 -1.23 4.65
CA LEU A 99 14.68 -2.18 4.19
C LEU A 99 16.02 -2.01 4.91
N ALA A 100 16.44 -0.77 5.18
CA ALA A 100 17.65 -0.48 5.95
C ALA A 100 17.54 -1.08 7.36
N GLN A 101 16.42 -0.86 8.04
CA GLN A 101 16.14 -1.44 9.36
C GLN A 101 16.14 -2.97 9.34
N SER A 102 15.53 -3.59 8.31
CA SER A 102 15.49 -5.05 8.19
C SER A 102 16.86 -5.69 7.90
N LEU A 103 17.74 -4.98 7.19
CA LEU A 103 19.05 -5.47 6.76
C LEU A 103 20.19 -5.05 7.70
N GLY A 104 19.93 -4.19 8.70
CA GLY A 104 20.95 -3.69 9.61
C GLY A 104 21.90 -2.66 8.97
N CYS A 105 21.37 -1.86 8.06
CA CYS A 105 22.06 -0.74 7.42
C CYS A 105 21.37 0.60 7.76
#